data_AF-A0A672ZRM5-F1
#
_entry.id   AF-A0A672ZRM5-F1
#
_cell.length_a   1.000
_cell.length_b   1.000
_cell.length_c   1.000
_cell.angle_alpha   90.00
_cell.angle_beta   90.00
_cell.angle_gamma   90.00
#
_symmetry.space_group_name_H-M   'P 1'
#
loop_
_entity.id
_entity.type
_entity.pdbx_description
1 polymer ?
#
loop_
_entity_poly.entity_id
_entity_poly.type
_entity_poly.pdbx_seq_one_letter_code
_entity_poly.pdbx_strand_id
1 'polypeptide(L)'
;MEIDTCFRYYFQHPWSRLIVAYLVTFFNFLIFAEDPVSHSQTEAHMIVVGNCFSFLFNKYPGLGWNILKVICWILAIIVGLLAGKFIFHRQLFGRYLRLKMFREDHGSWMTMFFSTILFLFIFSHIYNLFLLMAGSMEPHMVTEYMGIRNESFMKIAAVGTWMGDFVTAWMVTDMMLQDQHYPDWGKAARRFWKKGNNRIVLFWTVLISLTSVVVLVISTDWISWDNLNRGFLPSDEVSRAFLASFILVFDLLIVMQDWEFPHFMGDLDMNLPGMSTTHVKVKLPVCKRIFKEEYHIHITGKWFNYGIIFLVLILDLNMWKNQIFYKPYEYGQYVGPGEKIYTVEEPETLQYFNHSTLTYEWRSTNIDPNTNFTYVNSALIFHMFRNRQSILL
;
A
#
# COMPACT_ATOMS: atom_id res chain seq x y z
N MET A 1 -8.81 -35.10 -16.13
CA MET A 1 -8.88 -34.10 -17.21
C MET A 1 -10.19 -33.31 -17.14
N GLU A 2 -11.35 -33.96 -16.96
CA GLU A 2 -12.65 -33.26 -16.77
C GLU A 2 -12.80 -32.51 -15.44
N ILE A 3 -12.21 -33.02 -14.35
CA ILE A 3 -12.24 -32.33 -13.04
C ILE A 3 -11.50 -30.99 -13.12
N ASP A 4 -10.41 -30.92 -13.89
CA ASP A 4 -9.58 -29.72 -14.04
C ASP A 4 -10.32 -28.63 -14.84
N THR A 5 -11.02 -29.01 -15.91
CA THR A 5 -11.83 -28.08 -16.70
C THR A 5 -13.06 -27.59 -15.93
N CYS A 6 -13.71 -28.47 -15.16
CA CYS A 6 -14.85 -28.13 -14.31
C CYS A 6 -14.44 -27.19 -13.17
N PHE A 7 -13.36 -27.52 -12.45
CA PHE A 7 -12.81 -26.66 -11.39
C PHE A 7 -12.43 -25.29 -11.94
N ARG A 8 -11.70 -25.24 -13.05
CA ARG A 8 -11.30 -23.97 -13.70
C ARG A 8 -12.50 -23.12 -14.08
N TYR A 9 -13.56 -23.74 -14.61
CA TYR A 9 -14.81 -23.05 -14.95
C TYR A 9 -15.45 -22.39 -13.72
N TYR A 10 -15.61 -23.11 -12.62
CA TYR A 10 -16.20 -22.53 -11.40
C TYR A 10 -15.27 -21.53 -10.70
N PHE A 11 -13.97 -21.81 -10.68
CA PHE A 11 -12.97 -20.95 -10.05
C PHE A 11 -12.87 -19.59 -10.72
N GLN A 12 -12.89 -19.56 -12.07
CA GLN A 12 -12.82 -18.35 -12.87
C GLN A 12 -14.20 -17.77 -13.21
N HIS A 13 -15.28 -18.32 -12.64
CA HIS A 13 -16.64 -17.87 -12.89
C HIS A 13 -16.83 -16.39 -12.47
N PRO A 14 -17.57 -15.56 -13.22
CA PRO A 14 -17.77 -14.15 -12.90
C PRO A 14 -18.21 -13.87 -11.46
N TRP A 15 -19.18 -14.62 -10.94
CA TRP A 15 -19.61 -14.50 -9.53
C TRP A 15 -18.47 -14.74 -8.54
N SER A 16 -17.66 -15.79 -8.74
CA SER A 16 -16.51 -16.08 -7.87
C SER A 16 -15.54 -14.91 -7.83
N ARG A 17 -15.17 -14.40 -9.01
CA ARG A 17 -14.21 -13.29 -9.16
C ARG A 17 -14.71 -12.00 -8.54
N LEU A 18 -15.98 -11.65 -8.76
CA LEU A 18 -16.59 -10.46 -8.18
C LEU A 18 -16.67 -10.57 -6.65
N ILE A 19 -17.11 -11.73 -6.14
CA ILE A 19 -17.21 -11.96 -4.69
C ILE A 19 -15.83 -11.79 -4.05
N VAL A 20 -14.78 -12.43 -4.58
CA VAL A 20 -13.43 -12.30 -4.04
C VAL A 20 -12.97 -10.84 -4.09
N ALA A 21 -13.12 -10.15 -5.23
CA ALA A 21 -12.63 -8.80 -5.39
C ALA A 21 -13.32 -7.77 -4.47
N TYR A 22 -14.64 -7.87 -4.28
CA TYR A 22 -15.36 -6.97 -3.36
C TYR A 22 -15.22 -7.36 -1.89
N LEU A 23 -15.00 -8.64 -1.58
CA LEU A 23 -14.72 -9.09 -0.21
C LEU A 23 -13.37 -8.58 0.28
N VAL A 24 -12.33 -8.56 -0.57
CA VAL A 24 -11.03 -7.94 -0.21
C VAL A 24 -11.25 -6.51 0.25
N THR A 25 -11.95 -5.70 -0.53
CA THR A 25 -12.21 -4.30 -0.19
C THR A 25 -12.88 -4.17 1.17
N PHE A 26 -13.84 -5.05 1.49
CA PHE A 26 -14.50 -5.07 2.79
C PHE A 26 -13.54 -5.44 3.92
N PHE A 27 -12.74 -6.50 3.75
CA PHE A 27 -11.80 -6.94 4.77
C PHE A 27 -10.65 -5.94 4.99
N ASN A 28 -10.23 -5.22 3.95
CA ASN A 28 -9.25 -4.14 4.06
C ASN A 28 -9.75 -2.97 4.93
N PHE A 29 -11.05 -2.65 4.88
CA PHE A 29 -11.62 -1.71 5.85
C PHE A 29 -11.74 -2.29 7.25
N LEU A 30 -12.08 -3.57 7.37
CA LEU A 30 -12.20 -4.23 8.66
C LEU A 30 -10.85 -4.30 9.39
N ILE A 31 -9.76 -4.64 8.69
CA ILE A 31 -8.42 -4.67 9.32
C ILE A 31 -7.97 -3.27 9.72
N PHE A 32 -8.29 -2.23 8.95
CA PHE A 32 -8.00 -0.85 9.32
C PHE A 32 -8.74 -0.44 10.60
N ALA A 33 -10.00 -0.82 10.73
CA ALA A 33 -10.80 -0.58 11.93
C ALA A 33 -10.29 -1.36 13.16
N GLU A 34 -9.60 -2.47 12.95
CA GLU A 34 -9.05 -3.32 14.01
C GLU A 34 -7.56 -3.11 14.27
N ASP A 35 -6.86 -2.25 13.52
CA ASP A 35 -5.41 -2.09 13.69
C ASP A 35 -5.08 -1.07 14.80
N PRO A 36 -4.47 -1.48 15.94
CA PRO A 36 -4.09 -0.54 16.99
C PRO A 36 -3.02 0.46 16.56
N VAL A 37 -2.23 0.18 15.51
CA VAL A 37 -1.19 1.10 14.99
C VAL A 37 -1.80 2.38 14.41
N SER A 38 -3.04 2.30 13.92
CA SER A 38 -3.77 3.46 13.37
C SER A 38 -3.98 4.58 14.39
N HIS A 39 -3.85 4.31 15.69
CA HIS A 39 -4.00 5.31 16.75
C HIS A 39 -2.66 5.76 17.36
N SER A 40 -1.54 5.21 16.87
CA SER A 40 -0.22 5.52 17.40
C SER A 40 0.22 6.94 17.07
N GLN A 41 0.69 7.66 18.10
CA GLN A 41 1.25 9.00 17.99
C GLN A 41 2.76 9.00 17.74
N THR A 42 3.42 7.83 17.70
CA THR A 42 4.84 7.76 17.36
C THR A 42 5.08 8.08 15.89
N GLU A 43 6.30 8.47 15.56
CA GLU A 43 6.69 8.77 14.20
C GLU A 43 6.68 7.49 13.34
N ALA A 44 6.13 7.59 12.14
CA ALA A 44 6.03 6.48 11.21
C ALA A 44 7.42 6.04 10.73
N HIS A 45 7.70 4.75 10.94
CA HIS A 45 8.93 4.09 10.54
C HIS A 45 8.63 3.02 9.50
N MET A 46 9.28 3.12 8.34
CA MET A 46 9.22 2.08 7.32
C MET A 46 10.55 1.97 6.61
N ILE A 47 11.14 0.78 6.67
CA ILE A 47 12.42 0.48 6.02
C ILE A 47 12.28 0.74 4.51
N VAL A 48 13.32 1.32 3.90
CA VAL A 48 13.38 1.77 2.49
C VAL A 48 12.44 2.94 2.16
N VAL A 49 11.13 2.77 2.32
CA VAL A 49 10.15 3.78 1.90
C VAL A 49 10.26 5.04 2.76
N GLY A 50 10.55 4.90 4.04
CA GLY A 50 10.80 6.02 4.94
C GLY A 50 12.02 6.84 4.50
N ASN A 51 13.10 6.18 4.09
CA ASN A 51 14.27 6.86 3.53
C ASN A 51 13.91 7.60 2.23
N CYS A 52 13.19 6.95 1.32
CA CYS A 52 12.75 7.59 0.08
C CYS A 52 11.87 8.82 0.38
N PHE A 53 10.89 8.69 1.27
CA PHE A 53 10.01 9.78 1.66
C PHE A 53 10.78 10.93 2.33
N SER A 54 11.64 10.65 3.30
CA SER A 54 12.47 11.65 3.96
C SER A 54 13.48 12.31 3.00
N PHE A 55 13.93 11.58 1.96
CA PHE A 55 14.80 12.11 0.93
C PHE A 55 14.07 13.05 -0.05
N LEU A 56 12.79 12.82 -0.29
CA LEU A 56 11.97 13.61 -1.23
C LEU A 56 11.26 14.79 -0.57
N PHE A 57 10.79 14.65 0.67
CA PHE A 57 9.80 15.57 1.26
C PHE A 57 10.21 16.19 2.59
N ASN A 58 11.13 15.59 3.34
CA ASN A 58 11.48 16.06 4.69
C ASN A 58 12.96 16.51 4.78
N LYS A 59 13.40 17.03 5.93
CA LYS A 59 14.81 17.27 6.30
C LYS A 59 15.57 18.09 5.25
N TYR A 60 15.08 19.29 4.99
CA TYR A 60 15.73 20.27 4.10
C TYR A 60 16.53 21.27 4.96
N PRO A 61 17.87 21.13 5.06
CA PRO A 61 18.72 21.96 5.92
C PRO A 61 18.85 23.43 5.50
N GLY A 62 18.30 23.82 4.34
CA GLY A 62 18.44 25.18 3.81
C GLY A 62 19.68 25.36 2.94
N LEU A 63 19.79 26.52 2.27
CA LEU A 63 20.94 26.92 1.44
C LEU A 63 21.23 25.95 0.27
N GLY A 64 22.50 25.86 -0.16
CA GLY A 64 22.96 25.02 -1.28
C GLY A 64 22.70 23.52 -1.08
N TRP A 65 22.49 23.06 0.15
CA TRP A 65 22.16 21.66 0.45
C TRP A 65 20.77 21.26 -0.05
N ASN A 66 19.81 22.19 -0.10
CA ASN A 66 18.50 21.93 -0.70
C ASN A 66 18.65 21.69 -2.20
N ILE A 67 19.49 22.50 -2.87
CA ILE A 67 19.78 22.35 -4.30
C ILE A 67 20.47 21.00 -4.55
N LEU A 68 21.48 20.66 -3.74
CA LEU A 68 22.17 19.38 -3.86
C LEU A 68 21.20 18.21 -3.68
N LYS A 69 20.34 18.25 -2.65
CA LYS A 69 19.33 17.23 -2.38
C LYS A 69 18.39 17.05 -3.57
N VAL A 70 17.90 18.16 -4.13
CA VAL A 70 17.04 18.16 -5.32
C VAL A 70 17.72 17.55 -6.54
N ILE A 71 18.97 17.93 -6.80
CA ILE A 71 19.76 17.34 -7.88
C ILE A 71 19.94 15.84 -7.65
N CYS A 72 20.26 15.41 -6.43
CA CYS A 72 20.48 14.01 -6.10
C CYS A 72 19.22 13.16 -6.30
N TRP A 73 18.04 13.58 -5.82
CA TRP A 73 16.83 12.76 -6.02
C TRP A 73 16.31 12.82 -7.46
N ILE A 74 16.47 13.93 -8.19
CA ILE A 74 16.16 13.97 -9.64
C ILE A 74 17.05 12.98 -10.39
N LEU A 75 18.36 12.98 -10.09
CA LEU A 75 19.31 12.07 -10.72
C LEU A 75 19.00 10.61 -10.36
N ALA A 76 18.62 10.34 -9.12
CA ALA A 76 18.17 9.02 -8.68
C ALA A 76 16.94 8.53 -9.47
N ILE A 77 15.95 9.40 -9.70
CA ILE A 77 14.77 9.07 -10.51
C ILE A 77 15.18 8.77 -11.96
N ILE A 78 16.00 9.62 -12.58
CA ILE A 78 16.44 9.42 -13.97
C ILE A 78 17.24 8.13 -14.11
N VAL A 79 18.23 7.90 -13.25
CA VAL A 79 19.05 6.68 -13.25
C VAL A 79 18.17 5.46 -12.99
N GLY A 80 17.23 5.55 -12.04
CA GLY A 80 16.28 4.49 -11.72
C GLY A 80 15.40 4.09 -12.91
N LEU A 81 14.86 5.06 -13.65
CA LEU A 81 14.06 4.80 -14.86
C LEU A 81 14.91 4.16 -15.97
N LEU A 82 16.13 4.65 -16.19
CA LEU A 82 17.05 4.09 -17.20
C LEU A 82 17.51 2.67 -16.84
N ALA A 83 17.92 2.44 -15.60
CA ALA A 83 18.31 1.13 -15.10
C ALA A 83 17.14 0.14 -15.13
N GLY A 84 15.94 0.61 -14.76
CA GLY A 84 14.71 -0.17 -14.79
C GLY A 84 14.37 -0.71 -16.18
N LYS A 85 14.58 0.11 -17.22
CA LYS A 85 14.34 -0.29 -18.60
C LYS A 85 15.47 -1.14 -19.19
N PHE A 86 16.72 -0.71 -19.08
CA PHE A 86 17.82 -1.38 -19.79
C PHE A 86 18.42 -2.56 -19.03
N ILE A 87 18.63 -2.40 -17.72
CA ILE A 87 19.31 -3.39 -16.89
C ILE A 87 18.28 -4.43 -16.42
N PHE A 88 17.23 -3.99 -15.73
CA PHE A 88 16.27 -4.92 -15.15
C PHE A 88 15.34 -5.53 -16.21
N HIS A 89 14.67 -4.71 -17.01
CA HIS A 89 13.72 -5.22 -18.00
C HIS A 89 14.40 -5.91 -19.19
N ARG A 90 15.21 -5.19 -19.97
CA ARG A 90 15.80 -5.75 -21.21
C ARG A 90 16.85 -6.82 -20.94
N GLN A 91 17.78 -6.58 -20.00
CA GLN A 91 18.92 -7.49 -19.78
C GLN A 91 18.60 -8.62 -18.81
N LEU A 92 18.13 -8.33 -17.60
CA LEU A 92 17.87 -9.35 -16.58
C LEU A 92 16.62 -10.17 -16.91
N PHE A 93 15.46 -9.54 -17.06
CA PHE A 93 14.20 -10.27 -17.27
C PHE A 93 14.03 -10.79 -18.70
N GLY A 94 14.37 -9.96 -19.69
CA GLY A 94 14.22 -10.30 -21.11
C GLY A 94 15.27 -11.28 -21.62
N ARG A 95 16.57 -11.00 -21.41
CA ARG A 95 17.67 -11.81 -21.97
C ARG A 95 18.14 -12.93 -21.06
N TYR A 96 18.34 -12.66 -19.77
CA TYR A 96 18.94 -13.63 -18.83
C TYR A 96 17.91 -14.64 -18.32
N LEU A 97 16.83 -14.18 -17.69
CA LEU A 97 15.76 -15.04 -17.17
C LEU A 97 14.75 -15.48 -18.24
N ARG A 98 14.73 -14.80 -19.40
CA ARG A 98 13.84 -15.09 -20.55
C ARG A 98 12.36 -15.23 -20.17
N LEU A 99 11.91 -14.38 -19.25
CA LEU A 99 10.54 -14.39 -18.75
C LEU A 99 9.59 -13.93 -19.85
N LYS A 100 8.67 -14.81 -20.26
CA LYS A 100 7.71 -14.53 -21.35
C LYS A 100 6.87 -13.28 -21.08
N MET A 101 6.55 -12.99 -19.80
CA MET A 101 5.74 -11.83 -19.43
C MET A 101 6.40 -10.47 -19.70
N PHE A 102 7.73 -10.41 -19.82
CA PHE A 102 8.50 -9.18 -20.05
C PHE A 102 9.03 -9.08 -21.49
N ARG A 103 8.44 -9.80 -22.44
CA ARG A 103 8.80 -9.65 -23.86
C ARG A 103 8.42 -8.26 -24.38
N GLU A 104 9.21 -7.78 -25.35
CA GLU A 104 9.07 -6.47 -25.99
C GLU A 104 9.21 -5.30 -25.01
N ASP A 105 8.10 -4.67 -24.60
CA ASP A 105 8.03 -3.58 -23.62
C ASP A 105 6.98 -3.84 -22.51
N HIS A 106 6.39 -5.03 -22.48
CA HIS A 106 5.40 -5.43 -21.47
C HIS A 106 6.02 -5.41 -20.06
N GLY A 107 5.31 -4.83 -19.10
CA GLY A 107 5.76 -4.71 -17.70
C GLY A 107 6.93 -3.76 -17.45
N SER A 108 7.47 -3.10 -18.49
CA SER A 108 8.61 -2.17 -18.35
C SER A 108 8.32 -1.01 -17.40
N TRP A 109 7.08 -0.51 -17.35
CA TRP A 109 6.70 0.54 -16.40
C TRP A 109 6.87 0.10 -14.94
N MET A 110 6.47 -1.13 -14.61
CA MET A 110 6.58 -1.66 -13.24
C MET A 110 8.04 -1.85 -12.84
N THR A 111 8.87 -2.36 -13.74
CA THR A 111 10.31 -2.52 -13.47
C THR A 111 11.01 -1.17 -13.32
N MET A 112 10.59 -0.17 -14.11
CA MET A 112 11.05 1.21 -13.97
C MET A 112 10.64 1.79 -12.61
N PHE A 113 9.40 1.59 -12.17
CA PHE A 113 8.91 2.05 -10.87
C PHE A 113 9.72 1.48 -9.70
N PHE A 114 9.86 0.14 -9.61
CA PHE A 114 10.61 -0.49 -8.52
C PHE A 114 12.11 -0.15 -8.56
N SER A 115 12.69 -0.06 -9.75
CA SER A 115 14.07 0.40 -9.92
C SER A 115 14.24 1.85 -9.43
N THR A 116 13.29 2.74 -9.70
CA THR A 116 13.32 4.11 -9.17
C THR A 116 13.28 4.14 -7.65
N ILE A 117 12.47 3.32 -6.97
CA ILE A 117 12.48 3.21 -5.50
C ILE A 117 13.85 2.75 -5.00
N LEU A 118 14.43 1.72 -5.61
CA LEU A 118 15.74 1.20 -5.25
C LEU A 118 16.83 2.27 -5.39
N PHE A 119 16.85 3.02 -6.51
CA PHE A 119 17.84 4.06 -6.74
C PHE A 119 17.64 5.27 -5.83
N LEU A 120 16.40 5.65 -5.51
CA LEU A 120 16.12 6.67 -4.48
C LEU A 120 16.72 6.28 -3.13
N PHE A 121 16.56 5.01 -2.73
CA PHE A 121 17.16 4.48 -1.51
C PHE A 121 18.69 4.49 -1.54
N ILE A 122 19.31 4.10 -2.66
CA ILE A 122 20.78 4.15 -2.79
C ILE A 122 21.27 5.60 -2.72
N PHE A 123 20.63 6.51 -3.45
CA PHE A 123 21.01 7.92 -3.47
C PHE A 123 20.75 8.63 -2.14
N SER A 124 19.76 8.20 -1.35
CA SER A 124 19.58 8.75 0.00
C SER A 124 20.80 8.47 0.89
N HIS A 125 21.43 7.30 0.75
CA HIS A 125 22.66 6.96 1.46
C HIS A 125 23.86 7.74 0.92
N ILE A 126 23.95 7.92 -0.40
CA ILE A 126 25.01 8.76 -1.00
C ILE A 126 24.87 10.21 -0.51
N TYR A 127 23.65 10.73 -0.42
CA TYR A 127 23.40 12.07 0.11
C TYR A 127 23.79 12.18 1.59
N ASN A 128 23.45 11.19 2.41
CA ASN A 128 23.91 11.13 3.80
C ASN A 128 25.43 11.10 3.91
N LEU A 129 26.14 10.44 3.00
CA LEU A 129 27.60 10.47 2.96
C LEU A 129 28.15 11.89 2.72
N PHE A 130 27.53 12.66 1.81
CA PHE A 130 27.90 14.07 1.62
C PHE A 130 27.64 14.93 2.86
N LEU A 131 26.53 14.69 3.57
CA LEU A 131 26.23 15.39 4.82
C LEU A 131 27.22 15.04 5.94
N LEU A 132 27.60 13.77 6.05
CA LEU A 132 28.60 13.30 7.02
C LEU A 132 29.97 13.93 6.76
N MET A 133 30.39 14.05 5.49
CA MET A 133 31.64 14.72 5.13
C MET A 133 31.65 16.21 5.53
N ALA A 134 30.49 16.86 5.62
CA ALA A 134 30.37 18.25 6.05
C ALA A 134 30.40 18.44 7.59
N GLY A 135 30.29 17.36 8.37
CA GLY A 135 30.53 17.32 9.82
C GLY A 135 29.46 17.95 10.72
N SER A 136 28.65 18.91 10.25
CA SER A 136 27.68 19.66 11.08
C SER A 136 26.20 19.37 10.79
N MET A 137 25.90 18.36 9.96
CA MET A 137 24.56 18.16 9.38
C MET A 137 23.83 16.90 9.85
N GLU A 138 24.27 16.29 10.95
CA GLU A 138 23.69 15.07 11.53
C GLU A 138 22.15 15.14 11.75
N PRO A 139 21.56 16.25 12.26
CA PRO A 139 20.10 16.33 12.44
C PRO A 139 19.29 16.29 11.13
N HIS A 140 19.93 16.56 9.99
CA HIS A 140 19.29 16.63 8.68
C HIS A 140 19.53 15.38 7.83
N MET A 141 20.21 14.37 8.39
CA MET A 141 20.41 13.09 7.72
C MET A 141 19.08 12.42 7.44
N VAL A 142 18.95 11.88 6.22
CA VAL A 142 17.80 11.10 5.81
C VAL A 142 17.76 9.79 6.60
N THR A 143 16.62 9.48 7.18
CA THR A 143 16.41 8.28 8.00
C THR A 143 15.13 7.56 7.58
N GLU A 144 14.89 6.39 8.18
CA GLU A 144 13.69 5.58 7.94
C GLU A 144 12.43 6.18 8.57
N TYR A 145 12.61 7.18 9.43
CA TYR A 145 11.55 8.00 10.00
C TYR A 145 11.05 9.06 9.01
N MET A 146 9.73 9.07 8.77
CA MET A 146 9.12 9.87 7.71
C MET A 146 8.86 11.34 8.08
N GLY A 147 8.81 11.70 9.36
CA GLY A 147 8.37 13.01 9.84
C GLY A 147 6.85 13.16 9.98
N ILE A 148 6.10 12.07 9.81
CA ILE A 148 4.65 12.02 9.96
C ILE A 148 4.29 11.01 11.05
N ARG A 149 3.18 11.24 11.76
CA ARG A 149 2.71 10.32 12.80
C ARG A 149 2.14 9.04 12.18
N ASN A 150 2.23 7.93 12.90
CA ASN A 150 1.66 6.64 12.49
C ASN A 150 0.17 6.75 12.19
N GLU A 151 -0.62 7.46 13.01
CA GLU A 151 -2.04 7.73 12.73
C GLU A 151 -2.26 8.35 11.34
N SER A 152 -1.53 9.43 11.03
CA SER A 152 -1.67 10.11 9.74
C SER A 152 -1.20 9.24 8.58
N PHE A 153 -0.10 8.50 8.78
CA PHE A 153 0.40 7.56 7.79
C PHE A 153 -0.62 6.45 7.50
N MET A 154 -1.24 5.88 8.53
CA MET A 154 -2.25 4.84 8.39
C MET A 154 -3.52 5.35 7.70
N LYS A 155 -3.96 6.58 7.98
CA LYS A 155 -5.07 7.22 7.23
C LYS A 155 -4.74 7.37 5.74
N ILE A 156 -3.52 7.80 5.40
CA ILE A 156 -3.06 7.91 4.00
C ILE A 156 -2.98 6.52 3.35
N ALA A 157 -2.43 5.53 4.07
CA ALA A 157 -2.33 4.16 3.60
C ALA A 157 -3.71 3.57 3.33
N ALA A 158 -4.69 3.77 4.21
CA ALA A 158 -6.06 3.31 4.05
C ALA A 158 -6.75 3.90 2.81
N VAL A 159 -6.57 5.20 2.56
CA VAL A 159 -7.06 5.85 1.32
C VAL A 159 -6.36 5.26 0.08
N GLY A 160 -5.06 4.99 0.17
CA GLY A 160 -4.28 4.35 -0.88
C GLY A 160 -4.75 2.92 -1.19
N THR A 161 -4.94 2.09 -0.17
CA THR A 161 -5.47 0.73 -0.29
C THR A 161 -6.88 0.74 -0.85
N TRP A 162 -7.76 1.62 -0.37
CA TRP A 162 -9.10 1.81 -0.95
C TRP A 162 -9.03 2.11 -2.45
N MET A 163 -8.14 3.03 -2.88
CA MET A 163 -8.00 3.38 -4.29
C MET A 163 -7.54 2.17 -5.11
N GLY A 164 -6.56 1.42 -4.60
CA GLY A 164 -6.06 0.20 -5.23
C GLY A 164 -7.11 -0.89 -5.35
N ASP A 165 -7.81 -1.18 -4.26
CA ASP A 165 -8.90 -2.16 -4.18
C ASP A 165 -10.07 -1.78 -5.08
N PHE A 166 -10.47 -0.51 -5.06
CA PHE A 166 -11.54 0.01 -5.90
C PHE A 166 -11.20 -0.22 -7.37
N VAL A 167 -10.01 0.21 -7.82
CA VAL A 167 -9.57 0.03 -9.21
C VAL A 167 -9.49 -1.46 -9.57
N THR A 168 -9.04 -2.30 -8.64
CA THR A 168 -8.95 -3.76 -8.83
C THR A 168 -10.34 -4.40 -8.98
N ALA A 169 -11.26 -4.14 -8.05
CA ALA A 169 -12.62 -4.66 -8.10
C ALA A 169 -13.39 -4.17 -9.33
N TRP A 170 -13.19 -2.91 -9.71
CA TRP A 170 -13.77 -2.35 -10.92
C TRP A 170 -13.15 -2.89 -12.20
N MET A 171 -11.85 -3.15 -12.21
CA MET A 171 -11.21 -3.84 -13.33
C MET A 171 -11.79 -5.25 -13.51
N VAL A 172 -11.91 -6.02 -12.42
CA VAL A 172 -12.48 -7.37 -12.47
C VAL A 172 -13.93 -7.29 -13.00
N THR A 173 -14.71 -6.34 -12.50
CA THR A 173 -16.09 -6.09 -12.96
C THR A 173 -16.14 -5.74 -14.43
N ASP A 174 -15.29 -4.83 -14.87
CA ASP A 174 -15.21 -4.37 -16.23
C ASP A 174 -14.83 -5.50 -17.19
N MET A 175 -13.85 -6.32 -16.80
CA MET A 175 -13.46 -7.50 -17.55
C MET A 175 -14.60 -8.51 -17.65
N MET A 176 -15.29 -8.79 -16.54
CA MET A 176 -16.42 -9.73 -16.54
C MET A 176 -17.60 -9.23 -17.36
N LEU A 177 -17.82 -7.91 -17.46
CA LEU A 177 -18.88 -7.33 -18.28
C LEU A 177 -18.50 -7.25 -19.77
N GLN A 178 -17.22 -7.19 -20.10
CA GLN A 178 -16.73 -7.21 -21.48
C GLN A 178 -16.56 -8.62 -22.06
N ASP A 179 -16.25 -9.58 -21.18
CA ASP A 179 -15.90 -10.96 -21.51
C ASP A 179 -16.92 -11.69 -22.42
N GLN A 180 -16.45 -12.72 -23.14
CA GLN A 180 -17.24 -13.59 -24.02
C GLN A 180 -17.29 -15.05 -23.55
N HIS A 181 -16.46 -15.46 -22.58
CA HIS A 181 -16.38 -16.85 -22.10
C HIS A 181 -17.66 -17.31 -21.38
N TYR A 182 -18.38 -16.38 -20.73
CA TYR A 182 -19.67 -16.64 -20.08
C TYR A 182 -20.81 -15.89 -20.79
N PRO A 183 -21.37 -16.42 -21.89
CA PRO A 183 -22.40 -15.72 -22.65
C PRO A 183 -23.74 -15.63 -21.91
N ASP A 184 -24.03 -16.58 -21.01
CA ASP A 184 -25.30 -16.61 -20.29
C ASP A 184 -25.34 -15.71 -19.05
N TRP A 185 -24.18 -15.31 -18.55
CA TRP A 185 -24.07 -14.50 -17.35
C TRP A 185 -24.32 -13.01 -17.64
N GLY A 186 -25.17 -12.38 -16.82
CA GLY A 186 -25.30 -10.92 -16.76
C GLY A 186 -25.77 -10.23 -18.05
N LYS A 187 -26.56 -10.88 -18.91
CA LYS A 187 -26.96 -10.37 -20.24
C LYS A 187 -27.50 -8.93 -20.25
N ALA A 188 -28.29 -8.55 -19.24
CA ALA A 188 -28.82 -7.19 -19.13
C ALA A 188 -27.73 -6.17 -18.76
N ALA A 189 -26.93 -6.47 -17.72
CA ALA A 189 -25.83 -5.63 -17.26
C ALA A 189 -24.77 -5.44 -18.37
N ARG A 190 -24.43 -6.52 -19.09
CA ARG A 190 -23.49 -6.48 -20.22
C ARG A 190 -24.00 -5.60 -21.36
N ARG A 191 -25.28 -5.71 -21.74
CA ARG A 191 -25.90 -4.84 -22.76
C ARG A 191 -25.86 -3.38 -22.35
N PHE A 192 -26.13 -3.07 -21.08
CA PHE A 192 -26.05 -1.71 -20.56
C PHE A 192 -24.61 -1.19 -20.54
N TRP A 193 -23.65 -2.01 -20.10
CA TRP A 193 -22.24 -1.66 -19.97
C TRP A 193 -21.58 -1.35 -21.31
N LYS A 194 -21.84 -2.18 -22.32
CA LYS A 194 -21.31 -2.04 -23.69
C LYS A 194 -22.01 -0.92 -24.48
N LYS A 195 -23.08 -0.31 -23.96
CA LYS A 195 -23.84 0.72 -24.67
C LYS A 195 -23.22 2.11 -24.48
N GLY A 196 -22.72 2.68 -25.57
CA GLY A 196 -22.20 4.05 -25.60
C GLY A 196 -21.08 4.27 -24.58
N ASN A 197 -21.12 5.41 -23.88
CA ASN A 197 -20.10 5.80 -22.90
C ASN A 197 -20.49 5.44 -21.45
N ASN A 198 -21.49 4.58 -21.25
CA ASN A 198 -22.01 4.24 -19.92
C ASN A 198 -20.90 3.73 -18.99
N ARG A 199 -20.01 2.87 -19.50
CA ARG A 199 -18.85 2.37 -18.76
C ARG A 199 -17.96 3.49 -18.20
N ILE A 200 -17.58 4.45 -19.03
CA ILE A 200 -16.66 5.53 -18.64
C ILE A 200 -17.34 6.45 -17.64
N VAL A 201 -18.59 6.86 -17.92
CA VAL A 201 -19.35 7.73 -17.02
C VAL A 201 -19.53 7.07 -15.66
N LEU A 202 -19.96 5.80 -15.63
CA LEU A 202 -20.21 5.07 -14.38
C LEU A 202 -18.91 4.85 -13.58
N PHE A 203 -17.80 4.56 -14.26
CA PHE A 203 -16.49 4.44 -13.60
C PHE A 203 -16.12 5.72 -12.87
N TRP A 204 -16.12 6.86 -13.55
CA TRP A 204 -15.70 8.13 -12.96
C TRP A 204 -16.69 8.64 -11.91
N THR A 205 -18.00 8.49 -12.12
CA THR A 205 -18.99 8.93 -11.13
C THR A 205 -18.91 8.11 -9.86
N VAL A 206 -18.79 6.79 -9.96
CA VAL A 206 -18.67 5.90 -8.79
C VAL A 206 -17.32 6.08 -8.10
N LEU A 207 -16.23 6.20 -8.86
CA LEU A 207 -14.89 6.46 -8.30
C LEU A 207 -14.88 7.74 -7.48
N ILE A 208 -15.34 8.85 -8.06
CA ILE A 208 -15.33 10.15 -7.37
C ILE A 208 -16.25 10.12 -6.15
N SER A 209 -17.50 9.65 -6.31
CA SER A 209 -18.47 9.63 -5.21
C SER A 209 -18.03 8.74 -4.04
N LEU A 210 -17.64 7.48 -4.30
CA LEU A 210 -17.21 6.57 -3.24
C LEU A 210 -15.88 7.01 -2.61
N THR A 211 -14.93 7.50 -3.40
CA THR A 211 -13.67 8.03 -2.84
C THR A 211 -13.92 9.24 -1.96
N SER A 212 -14.83 10.15 -2.35
CA SER A 212 -15.22 11.26 -1.48
C SER A 212 -15.82 10.79 -0.16
N VAL A 213 -16.70 9.77 -0.19
CA VAL A 213 -17.28 9.18 1.03
C VAL A 213 -16.19 8.54 1.90
N VAL A 214 -15.33 7.71 1.32
CA VAL A 214 -14.26 7.01 2.06
C VAL A 214 -13.28 8.00 2.68
N VAL A 215 -12.80 8.99 1.92
CA VAL A 215 -11.90 10.04 2.43
C VAL A 215 -12.56 10.82 3.56
N LEU A 216 -13.85 11.14 3.44
CA LEU A 216 -14.59 11.84 4.49
C LEU A 216 -14.67 10.97 5.74
N VAL A 217 -15.07 9.70 5.62
CA VAL A 217 -15.20 8.77 6.75
C VAL A 217 -13.86 8.58 7.47
N ILE A 218 -12.77 8.37 6.74
CA ILE A 218 -11.42 8.18 7.31
C ILE A 218 -10.88 9.48 7.92
N SER A 219 -11.14 10.65 7.31
CA SER A 219 -10.53 11.91 7.77
C SER A 219 -11.28 12.56 8.93
N THR A 220 -12.59 12.34 9.03
CA THR A 220 -13.42 12.97 10.07
C THR A 220 -13.61 12.09 11.31
N ASP A 221 -13.06 10.87 11.29
CA ASP A 221 -13.28 9.83 12.32
C ASP A 221 -14.77 9.68 12.66
N TRP A 222 -15.66 9.92 11.67
CA TRP A 222 -17.11 10.04 11.87
C TRP A 222 -17.71 8.73 12.40
N ILE A 223 -17.12 7.60 11.99
CA ILE A 223 -17.42 6.29 12.54
C ILE A 223 -16.35 5.98 13.58
N SER A 224 -16.72 6.06 14.86
CA SER A 224 -15.92 5.48 15.93
C SER A 224 -16.05 3.97 15.88
N TRP A 225 -15.12 3.34 15.17
CA TRP A 225 -15.04 1.88 15.03
C TRP A 225 -15.05 1.18 16.40
N ASP A 226 -14.47 1.81 17.42
CA ASP A 226 -14.52 1.38 18.82
C ASP A 226 -15.93 1.25 19.41
N ASN A 227 -16.85 2.13 19.00
CA ASN A 227 -18.23 2.09 19.47
C ASN A 227 -19.07 1.10 18.66
N LEU A 228 -18.77 0.95 17.37
CA LEU A 228 -19.51 0.09 16.46
C LEU A 228 -19.19 -1.39 16.67
N ASN A 229 -17.98 -1.70 17.13
CA ASN A 229 -17.49 -3.06 17.33
C ASN A 229 -17.56 -3.52 18.81
N ARG A 230 -18.24 -2.76 19.70
CA ARG A 230 -18.50 -3.15 21.10
C ARG A 230 -19.28 -4.46 21.17
N GLY A 231 -18.55 -5.57 21.31
CA GLY A 231 -19.10 -6.90 21.59
C GLY A 231 -19.25 -7.82 20.38
N PHE A 232 -18.84 -7.43 19.17
CA PHE A 232 -18.93 -8.33 18.02
C PHE A 232 -17.81 -9.39 18.02
N LEU A 233 -16.57 -9.01 18.34
CA LEU A 233 -15.42 -9.91 18.63
C LEU A 233 -14.33 -9.11 19.39
N PRO A 234 -13.79 -9.59 20.53
CA PRO A 234 -12.54 -9.06 21.05
C PRO A 234 -11.42 -9.39 20.04
N SER A 235 -10.79 -8.38 19.45
CA SER A 235 -9.76 -8.58 18.44
C SER A 235 -8.41 -8.76 19.12
N ASP A 236 -8.05 -10.02 19.31
CA ASP A 236 -6.73 -10.42 19.77
C ASP A 236 -5.73 -10.35 18.60
N GLU A 237 -4.43 -10.29 18.87
CA GLU A 237 -3.40 -10.28 17.82
C GLU A 237 -3.56 -11.42 16.79
N VAL A 238 -3.97 -12.61 17.25
CA VAL A 238 -4.21 -13.77 16.39
C VAL A 238 -5.36 -13.54 15.42
N SER A 239 -6.47 -12.91 15.83
CA SER A 239 -7.58 -12.64 14.92
C SER A 239 -7.21 -11.60 13.86
N ARG A 240 -6.43 -10.57 14.24
CA ARG A 240 -5.91 -9.57 13.28
C ARG A 240 -4.93 -10.19 12.29
N ALA A 241 -4.00 -11.03 12.76
CA ALA A 241 -3.06 -11.74 11.90
C ALA A 241 -3.79 -12.71 10.96
N PHE A 242 -4.85 -13.40 11.43
CA PHE A 242 -5.68 -14.25 10.59
C PHE A 242 -6.44 -13.45 9.54
N LEU A 243 -7.05 -12.32 9.92
CA LEU A 243 -7.74 -11.42 9.00
C LEU A 243 -6.78 -10.87 7.92
N ALA A 244 -5.60 -10.40 8.31
CA ALA A 244 -4.56 -9.95 7.37
C ALA A 244 -4.08 -11.08 6.45
N SER A 245 -3.96 -12.32 6.96
CA SER A 245 -3.61 -13.49 6.14
C SER A 245 -4.71 -13.79 5.12
N PHE A 246 -5.97 -13.62 5.51
CA PHE A 246 -7.12 -13.85 4.64
C PHE A 246 -7.17 -12.84 3.49
N ILE A 247 -6.92 -11.56 3.79
CA ILE A 247 -6.78 -10.49 2.79
C ILE A 247 -5.68 -10.83 1.78
N LEU A 248 -4.48 -11.16 2.27
CA LEU A 248 -3.34 -11.52 1.41
C LEU A 248 -3.65 -12.71 0.49
N VAL A 249 -4.34 -13.73 1.01
CA VAL A 249 -4.77 -14.89 0.20
C VAL A 249 -5.79 -14.47 -0.84
N PHE A 250 -6.74 -13.60 -0.50
CA PHE A 250 -7.75 -13.15 -1.45
C PHE A 250 -7.17 -12.26 -2.55
N ASP A 251 -6.21 -11.41 -2.25
CA ASP A 251 -5.43 -10.67 -3.25
C ASP A 251 -4.72 -11.61 -4.21
N LEU A 252 -4.10 -12.66 -3.68
CA LEU A 252 -3.47 -13.69 -4.51
C LEU A 252 -4.51 -14.43 -5.35
N LEU A 253 -5.71 -14.71 -4.81
CA LEU A 253 -6.81 -15.33 -5.53
C LEU A 253 -7.30 -14.45 -6.69
N ILE A 254 -7.35 -13.11 -6.54
CA ILE A 254 -7.71 -12.20 -7.63
C ILE A 254 -6.76 -12.39 -8.83
N VAL A 255 -5.46 -12.51 -8.56
CA VAL A 255 -4.43 -12.74 -9.59
C VAL A 255 -4.54 -14.15 -10.18
N MET A 256 -4.73 -15.18 -9.34
CA MET A 256 -4.82 -16.58 -9.78
C MET A 256 -6.08 -16.88 -10.59
N GLN A 257 -7.20 -16.19 -10.31
CA GLN A 257 -8.46 -16.34 -11.04
C GLN A 257 -8.44 -15.65 -12.41
N ASP A 258 -7.38 -14.91 -12.73
CA ASP A 258 -7.26 -14.32 -14.05
C ASP A 258 -7.02 -15.37 -15.14
N TRP A 259 -7.56 -15.10 -16.32
CA TRP A 259 -7.48 -15.98 -17.48
C TRP A 259 -6.07 -16.04 -18.06
N GLU A 260 -5.32 -14.94 -17.95
CA GLU A 260 -4.04 -14.77 -18.62
C GLU A 260 -2.84 -15.00 -17.68
N PHE A 261 -3.06 -15.06 -16.38
CA PHE A 261 -2.01 -15.41 -15.42
C PHE A 261 -1.56 -16.87 -15.64
N PRO A 262 -0.24 -17.19 -15.61
CA PRO A 262 0.93 -16.32 -15.40
C PRO A 262 1.59 -15.80 -16.69
N HIS A 263 0.97 -16.03 -17.86
CA HIS A 263 1.64 -15.83 -19.15
C HIS A 263 1.46 -14.41 -19.71
N PHE A 264 0.33 -13.74 -19.47
CA PHE A 264 0.02 -12.36 -19.89
C PHE A 264 0.18 -12.08 -21.40
N MET A 265 0.08 -13.13 -22.23
CA MET A 265 0.29 -13.08 -23.68
C MET A 265 -1.02 -12.99 -24.49
N GLY A 266 -2.17 -12.82 -23.85
CA GLY A 266 -3.47 -12.90 -24.54
C GLY A 266 -3.80 -11.65 -25.35
N ASP A 267 -4.38 -11.84 -26.53
CA ASP A 267 -4.86 -10.79 -27.45
C ASP A 267 -6.14 -10.08 -26.99
N LEU A 268 -6.55 -10.27 -25.72
CA LEU A 268 -7.74 -9.58 -25.21
C LEU A 268 -7.42 -8.08 -25.05
N ASP A 269 -7.66 -7.30 -26.09
CA ASP A 269 -7.59 -5.84 -26.13
C ASP A 269 -8.66 -5.23 -25.22
N MET A 270 -8.47 -5.37 -23.92
CA MET A 270 -9.34 -4.76 -22.93
C MET A 270 -8.91 -3.31 -22.74
N ASN A 271 -9.82 -2.37 -23.02
CA ASN A 271 -9.51 -0.95 -22.79
C ASN A 271 -9.21 -0.73 -21.30
N LEU A 272 -8.35 0.24 -21.01
CA LEU A 272 -8.07 0.69 -19.65
C LEU A 272 -9.36 1.06 -18.90
N PRO A 273 -9.48 0.74 -17.59
CA PRO A 273 -10.61 1.19 -16.78
C PRO A 273 -10.78 2.71 -16.87
N GLY A 274 -11.99 3.15 -17.19
CA GLY A 274 -12.30 4.58 -17.32
C GLY A 274 -11.72 5.28 -18.56
N MET A 275 -11.05 4.57 -19.48
CA MET A 275 -10.55 5.14 -20.74
C MET A 275 -11.09 4.38 -21.96
N SER A 276 -11.03 5.04 -23.13
CA SER A 276 -11.40 4.45 -24.42
C SER A 276 -10.24 3.71 -25.11
N THR A 277 -9.02 3.75 -24.54
CA THR A 277 -7.80 3.21 -25.16
C THR A 277 -7.26 1.98 -24.41
N THR A 278 -6.65 1.06 -25.15
CA THR A 278 -6.00 -0.17 -24.63
C THR A 278 -4.56 0.08 -24.15
N HIS A 279 -3.93 1.15 -24.63
CA HIS A 279 -2.54 1.48 -24.34
C HIS A 279 -2.34 2.99 -24.22
N VAL A 280 -1.47 3.41 -23.29
CA VAL A 280 -0.94 4.77 -23.24
C VAL A 280 0.52 4.72 -23.71
N LYS A 281 0.80 5.33 -24.86
CA LYS A 281 2.16 5.48 -25.38
C LYS A 281 2.67 6.87 -25.02
N VAL A 282 3.52 6.96 -24.00
CA VAL A 282 4.20 8.23 -23.67
C VAL A 282 5.52 8.27 -24.45
N LYS A 283 5.64 9.26 -25.33
CA LYS A 283 6.89 9.57 -26.03
C LYS A 283 7.67 10.58 -25.21
N LEU A 284 8.87 10.22 -24.76
CA LEU A 284 9.76 11.15 -24.07
C LEU A 284 10.57 11.96 -25.11
N PRO A 285 10.80 13.27 -24.90
CA PRO A 285 11.67 14.05 -25.76
C PRO A 285 13.12 13.56 -25.60
N VAL A 286 13.65 12.91 -26.64
CA VAL A 286 15.00 12.32 -26.61
C VAL A 286 16.05 13.33 -27.05
N CYS A 287 17.11 13.47 -26.25
CA CYS A 287 18.35 14.09 -26.68
C CYS A 287 19.09 13.09 -27.61
N LYS A 288 19.00 13.28 -28.94
CA LYS A 288 19.54 12.38 -30.00
C LYS A 288 21.05 12.06 -29.88
N ARG A 289 21.78 12.75 -29.00
CA ARG A 289 23.22 12.56 -28.79
C ARG A 289 23.56 11.41 -27.82
N ILE A 290 22.61 10.98 -26.98
CA ILE A 290 22.84 9.97 -25.92
C ILE A 290 22.09 8.66 -26.19
N PHE A 291 20.90 8.70 -26.78
CA PHE A 291 20.11 7.50 -27.08
C PHE A 291 19.95 7.29 -28.60
N LYS A 292 20.42 6.13 -29.08
CA LYS A 292 20.36 5.70 -30.49
C LYS A 292 18.98 5.18 -30.93
N GLU A 293 18.12 4.81 -29.99
CA GLU A 293 16.77 4.26 -30.23
C GLU A 293 15.71 5.21 -29.64
N GLU A 294 14.58 5.38 -30.33
CA GLU A 294 13.47 6.19 -29.83
C GLU A 294 12.89 5.59 -28.54
N TYR A 295 12.80 6.42 -27.49
CA TYR A 295 12.30 5.99 -26.19
C TYR A 295 10.77 6.01 -26.16
N HIS A 296 10.16 4.85 -26.38
CA HIS A 296 8.72 4.66 -26.20
C HIS A 296 8.46 4.04 -24.82
N ILE A 297 7.65 4.69 -23.98
CA ILE A 297 7.08 4.04 -22.80
C ILE A 297 5.73 3.47 -23.22
N HIS A 298 5.65 2.15 -23.28
CA HIS A 298 4.45 1.41 -23.62
C HIS A 298 3.77 0.94 -22.32
N ILE A 299 2.77 1.69 -21.85
CA ILE A 299 1.92 1.26 -20.74
C ILE A 299 0.75 0.50 -21.34
N THR A 300 0.79 -0.82 -21.25
CA THR A 300 -0.37 -1.66 -21.59
C THR A 300 -1.37 -1.64 -20.44
N GLY A 301 -2.67 -1.59 -20.73
CA GLY A 301 -3.68 -1.51 -19.69
C GLY A 301 -3.64 -2.67 -18.70
N LYS A 302 -3.30 -3.87 -19.19
CA LYS A 302 -3.10 -5.05 -18.35
C LYS A 302 -1.99 -4.86 -17.33
N TRP A 303 -0.79 -4.47 -17.76
CA TRP A 303 0.35 -4.26 -16.84
C TRP A 303 0.15 -3.09 -15.90
N PHE A 304 -0.60 -2.06 -16.30
CA PHE A 304 -0.99 -1.00 -15.39
C PHE A 304 -1.85 -1.57 -14.24
N ASN A 305 -2.86 -2.38 -14.57
CA ASN A 305 -3.75 -2.94 -13.55
C ASN A 305 -3.04 -3.98 -12.67
N TYR A 306 -2.27 -4.90 -13.25
CA TYR A 306 -1.46 -5.85 -12.47
C TYR A 306 -0.41 -5.14 -11.62
N GLY A 307 0.13 -4.01 -12.10
CA GLY A 307 1.00 -3.15 -11.32
C GLY A 307 0.31 -2.63 -10.06
N ILE A 308 -0.94 -2.15 -10.18
CA ILE A 308 -1.74 -1.71 -9.02
C ILE A 308 -1.98 -2.87 -8.06
N ILE A 309 -2.44 -4.03 -8.54
CA ILE A 309 -2.67 -5.21 -7.69
C ILE A 309 -1.39 -5.62 -6.96
N PHE A 310 -0.25 -5.63 -7.66
CA PHE A 310 1.02 -6.00 -7.04
C PHE A 310 1.49 -4.98 -5.99
N LEU A 311 1.21 -3.69 -6.19
CA LEU A 311 1.46 -2.67 -5.18
C LEU A 311 0.59 -2.84 -3.94
N VAL A 312 -0.71 -3.11 -4.11
CA VAL A 312 -1.63 -3.41 -3.00
C VAL A 312 -1.16 -4.65 -2.26
N LEU A 313 -0.84 -5.73 -2.97
CA LEU A 313 -0.33 -6.97 -2.37
C LEU A 313 0.94 -6.74 -1.51
N ILE A 314 1.84 -5.85 -1.93
CA ILE A 314 3.03 -5.49 -1.14
C ILE A 314 2.65 -4.72 0.13
N LEU A 315 1.68 -3.79 0.04
CA LEU A 315 1.17 -3.05 1.19
C LEU A 315 0.49 -3.99 2.19
N ASP A 316 -0.33 -4.92 1.69
CA ASP A 316 -1.04 -5.89 2.51
C ASP A 316 -0.09 -6.92 3.13
N LEU A 317 0.98 -7.29 2.42
CA LEU A 317 2.07 -8.09 2.99
C LEU A 317 2.80 -7.35 4.12
N ASN A 318 3.02 -6.05 3.97
CA ASN A 318 3.61 -5.22 5.03
C ASN A 318 2.67 -5.10 6.24
N MET A 319 1.37 -4.92 6.00
CA MET A 319 0.35 -4.92 7.04
C MET A 319 0.32 -6.26 7.78
N TRP A 320 0.30 -7.37 7.04
CA TRP A 320 0.36 -8.72 7.60
C TRP A 320 1.60 -8.95 8.47
N LYS A 321 2.78 -8.55 7.99
CA LYS A 321 4.02 -8.59 8.78
C LYS A 321 3.86 -7.78 10.07
N ASN A 322 3.31 -6.57 10.00
CA ASN A 322 3.15 -5.70 11.16
C ASN A 322 2.18 -6.29 12.19
N GLN A 323 1.12 -7.00 11.75
CA GLN A 323 0.20 -7.67 12.67
C GLN A 323 0.81 -8.90 13.36
N ILE A 324 1.66 -9.67 12.67
CA ILE A 324 2.33 -10.85 13.25
C ILE A 324 3.44 -10.47 14.22
N PHE A 325 4.23 -9.45 13.89
CA PHE A 325 5.36 -9.01 14.71
C PHE A 325 5.00 -7.76 15.52
N TYR A 326 3.73 -7.61 15.86
CA TYR A 326 3.24 -6.44 16.56
C TYR A 326 3.81 -6.35 17.97
N LYS A 327 4.45 -5.22 18.29
CA LYS A 327 4.96 -4.93 19.63
C LYS A 327 4.43 -3.57 20.07
N PRO A 328 3.56 -3.50 21.10
CA PRO A 328 2.98 -2.24 21.57
C PRO A 328 4.03 -1.15 21.82
N TYR A 329 5.16 -1.53 22.41
CA TYR A 329 6.22 -0.59 22.77
C TYR A 329 6.74 0.23 21.58
N GLU A 330 6.92 -0.40 20.42
CA GLU A 330 7.45 0.25 19.21
C GLU A 330 6.50 1.33 18.67
N TYR A 331 5.22 1.25 19.05
CA TYR A 331 4.16 2.18 18.65
C TYR A 331 3.75 3.15 19.77
N GLY A 332 4.55 3.27 20.84
CA GLY A 332 4.21 4.14 21.98
C GLY A 332 2.98 3.64 22.76
N GLN A 333 2.77 2.32 22.74
CA GLN A 333 1.65 1.64 23.38
C GLN A 333 2.16 0.67 24.45
N TYR A 334 1.29 0.34 25.41
CA TYR A 334 1.63 -0.60 26.49
C TYR A 334 0.44 -1.48 26.86
N VAL A 335 0.73 -2.61 27.49
CA VAL A 335 -0.28 -3.59 27.93
C VAL A 335 -0.67 -3.30 29.38
N GLY A 336 -1.97 -3.16 29.63
CA GLY A 336 -2.54 -3.01 30.96
C GLY A 336 -3.40 -4.21 31.39
N PRO A 337 -4.18 -4.06 32.48
CA PRO A 337 -4.96 -5.15 33.05
C PRO A 337 -5.94 -5.78 32.04
N GLY A 338 -6.00 -7.11 32.02
CA GLY A 338 -6.82 -7.87 31.08
C GLY A 338 -6.29 -7.86 29.64
N GLU A 339 -4.96 -7.75 29.50
CA GLU A 339 -4.22 -7.75 28.22
C GLU A 339 -4.56 -6.58 27.29
N LYS A 340 -5.26 -5.55 27.78
CA LYS A 340 -5.72 -4.41 26.98
C LYS A 340 -4.56 -3.50 26.56
N ILE A 341 -4.66 -2.95 25.35
CA ILE A 341 -3.68 -2.01 24.81
C ILE A 341 -4.07 -0.58 25.21
N TYR A 342 -3.10 0.15 25.76
CA TYR A 342 -3.20 1.57 26.10
C TYR A 342 -2.28 2.36 25.17
N THR A 343 -2.79 3.45 24.62
CA THR A 343 -2.02 4.33 23.72
C THR A 343 -1.74 5.65 24.42
N VAL A 344 -0.50 6.12 24.31
CA VAL A 344 -0.11 7.42 24.82
C VAL A 344 -0.52 8.50 23.82
N GLU A 345 -1.40 9.41 24.23
CA GLU A 345 -1.89 10.49 23.36
C GLU A 345 -0.90 11.65 23.24
N GLU A 346 -0.15 11.94 24.31
CA GLU A 346 0.75 13.09 24.36
C GLU A 346 2.09 12.78 23.69
N PRO A 347 2.36 13.33 22.49
CA PRO A 347 3.55 13.01 21.71
C PRO A 347 4.84 13.55 22.37
N GLU A 348 4.74 14.56 23.23
CA GLU A 348 5.89 15.12 23.96
C GLU A 348 6.46 14.10 24.97
N THR A 349 5.58 13.32 25.61
CA THR A 349 6.01 12.25 26.52
C THR A 349 6.68 11.08 25.79
N LEU A 350 6.40 10.94 24.48
CA LEU A 350 6.99 9.94 23.60
C LEU A 350 8.36 10.34 23.03
N GLN A 351 8.91 11.53 23.34
CA GLN A 351 10.29 11.86 22.94
C GLN A 351 11.34 11.32 23.91
N TYR A 352 10.96 11.07 25.16
CA TYR A 352 11.87 10.70 26.26
C TYR A 352 11.51 9.38 26.95
N PHE A 353 10.63 8.56 26.36
CA PHE A 353 10.19 7.32 26.98
C PHE A 353 11.29 6.25 26.96
N ASN A 354 11.24 5.37 27.96
CA ASN A 354 12.11 4.22 28.08
C ASN A 354 11.25 2.98 28.35
N HIS A 355 11.80 1.78 28.14
CA HIS A 355 11.13 0.51 28.42
C HIS A 355 10.59 0.40 29.85
N SER A 356 11.23 1.08 30.81
CA SER A 356 10.78 1.11 32.20
C SER A 356 9.57 2.04 32.44
N THR A 357 9.42 3.11 31.66
CA THR A 357 8.37 4.13 31.87
C THR A 357 7.12 3.85 31.04
N LEU A 358 7.23 3.13 29.92
CA LEU A 358 6.10 2.73 29.08
C LEU A 358 5.49 1.39 29.55
N THR A 359 5.10 1.33 30.82
CA THR A 359 4.44 0.18 31.45
C THR A 359 3.23 0.65 32.25
N TYR A 360 2.23 -0.24 32.40
CA TYR A 360 1.04 0.07 33.20
C TYR A 360 1.38 0.34 34.67
N GLU A 361 2.29 -0.44 35.27
CA GLU A 361 2.71 -0.27 36.66
C GLU A 361 3.33 1.11 36.91
N TRP A 362 4.23 1.54 36.02
CA TRP A 362 4.84 2.86 36.15
C TRP A 362 3.81 3.98 35.93
N ARG A 363 3.03 3.92 34.85
CA ARG A 363 2.08 4.99 34.51
C ARG A 363 0.88 5.10 35.46
N SER A 364 0.48 4.01 36.12
CA SER A 364 -0.60 4.02 37.11
C SER A 364 -0.16 4.64 38.44
N THR A 365 1.14 4.58 38.75
CA THR A 365 1.68 5.04 40.03
C THR A 365 2.26 6.45 39.95
N ASN A 366 2.75 6.86 38.77
CA ASN A 366 3.36 8.16 38.56
C ASN A 366 2.33 9.21 38.13
N ILE A 367 2.41 10.38 38.74
CA ILE A 367 1.53 11.54 38.52
C ILE A 367 2.25 12.52 37.60
N ASP A 368 1.53 13.00 36.59
CA ASP A 368 2.01 14.08 35.74
C ASP A 368 1.97 15.41 36.53
N PRO A 369 3.10 16.10 36.73
CA PRO A 369 3.16 17.35 37.48
C PRO A 369 2.32 18.48 36.85
N ASN A 370 2.00 18.41 35.56
CA ASN A 370 1.24 19.45 34.87
C ASN A 370 -0.28 19.30 35.07
N THR A 371 -0.79 18.07 35.00
CA THR A 371 -2.23 17.79 35.09
C THR A 371 -2.67 17.30 36.47
N ASN A 372 -1.72 16.91 37.34
CA ASN A 372 -1.96 16.34 38.67
C ASN A 372 -2.79 15.05 38.65
N PHE A 373 -2.86 14.39 37.49
CA PHE A 373 -3.47 13.08 37.28
C PHE A 373 -2.39 12.05 36.98
N THR A 374 -2.69 10.76 37.19
CA THR A 374 -1.80 9.67 36.80
C THR A 374 -1.67 9.58 35.28
N TYR A 375 -0.50 9.21 34.76
CA TYR A 375 -0.24 9.05 33.32
C TYR A 375 -1.12 8.00 32.60
N VAL A 376 -1.85 7.16 33.35
CA VAL A 376 -2.88 6.26 32.81
C VAL A 376 -4.17 7.02 32.44
N ASN A 377 -4.52 8.08 33.18
CA ASN A 377 -5.76 8.83 32.92
C ASN A 377 -5.67 9.67 31.64
N SER A 378 -4.47 10.07 31.26
CA SER A 378 -4.17 10.74 29.98
C SER A 378 -3.90 9.77 28.83
N ALA A 379 -3.92 8.46 29.07
CA ALA A 379 -3.77 7.45 28.03
C ALA A 379 -5.16 6.98 27.53
N LEU A 380 -5.31 6.85 26.22
CA LEU A 380 -6.52 6.30 25.64
C LEU A 380 -6.57 4.78 25.88
N ILE A 381 -7.69 4.31 26.44
CA ILE A 381 -7.93 2.89 26.72
C ILE A 381 -8.68 2.25 25.55
N PHE A 382 -8.07 1.26 24.89
CA PHE A 382 -8.79 0.44 23.93
C PHE A 382 -9.38 -0.79 24.63
N HIS A 383 -10.71 -0.85 24.69
CA HIS A 383 -11.42 -2.00 25.25
C HIS A 383 -11.37 -3.24 24.34
N MET A 384 -11.02 -3.08 23.06
CA MET A 384 -11.18 -4.11 22.03
C MET A 384 -9.92 -4.89 21.69
N PHE A 385 -8.74 -4.32 21.96
CA PHE A 385 -7.47 -4.94 21.59
C PHE A 385 -6.83 -5.64 22.78
N ARG A 386 -6.55 -6.94 22.64
CA ARG A 386 -5.75 -7.67 23.61
C ARG A 386 -4.44 -8.17 23.00
N ASN A 387 -3.40 -8.19 23.82
CA ASN A 387 -2.11 -8.77 23.49
C ASN A 387 -1.89 -10.07 24.30
N ARG A 388 -1.82 -11.21 23.59
CA ARG A 388 -1.66 -12.56 24.18
C ARG A 388 -0.25 -13.15 24.04
N GLN A 389 0.74 -12.39 23.56
CA GLN A 389 2.10 -12.91 23.29
C GLN A 389 2.84 -13.48 24.52
N SER A 390 2.30 -13.36 25.73
CA SER A 390 2.87 -13.95 26.94
C SER A 390 2.72 -15.47 27.07
N ILE A 391 2.03 -16.17 26.15
CA ILE A 391 1.72 -17.62 26.30
C ILE A 391 2.54 -18.55 25.36
N LEU A 392 3.31 -18.02 24.40
CA LEU A 392 3.98 -18.86 23.37
C LEU A 392 5.52 -18.75 23.30
N LEU A 393 6.19 -18.33 24.38
CA LEU A 393 7.64 -18.47 24.55
C LEU A 393 8.01 -19.34 25.75
#